data_AF-A0A6I0EJJ3-F1
#
_entry.id   AF-A0A6I0EJJ3-F1
#
_cell.length_a   1.000
_cell.length_b   1.000
_cell.length_c   1.000
_cell.angle_alpha   90.00
_cell.angle_beta   90.00
_cell.angle_gamma   90.00
#
_symmetry.space_group_name_H-M   'P 1'
#
loop_
_entity.id
_entity.type
_entity.pdbx_description
1 polymer ?
#
loop_
_entity_poly.entity_id
_entity_poly.type
_entity_poly.pdbx_seq_one_letter_code
_entity_poly.pdbx_strand_id
1 'polypeptide(L)'
;MRPLSILLAGALVIIAVGVAVSAAQPDPAKTLKSLQSFASIADERQRSLALFQEVGKVLTHARCLNCHPAGDRPMQGDNRRPHMPLVVRGVDNFGAIGMRCTTCHGPANFDPGGVPGHPAWHLAPIEMAWVDKSLGEICEQIKDPNRNGGKSMQELVHHMAEDSLVGWGWHPGAGREPVPGTQQEFGALFKAWVDTGAVCPAT
;
A
#
# COMPACT_ATOMS: atom_id res chain seq x y z
N MET A 1 -62.07 -65.73 -4.39
CA MET A 1 -61.78 -64.40 -4.96
C MET A 1 -60.95 -63.62 -3.95
N ARG A 2 -59.64 -63.47 -4.16
CA ARG A 2 -58.74 -62.64 -3.34
C ARG A 2 -57.95 -61.76 -4.31
N PRO A 3 -57.88 -60.44 -4.10
CA PRO A 3 -57.37 -59.52 -5.12
C PRO A 3 -55.83 -59.47 -5.09
N LEU A 4 -55.27 -59.31 -6.28
CA LEU A 4 -53.84 -59.10 -6.54
C LEU A 4 -53.53 -57.62 -6.30
N SER A 5 -52.70 -57.30 -5.31
CA SER A 5 -52.21 -55.94 -5.08
C SER A 5 -50.84 -55.78 -5.73
N ILE A 6 -50.79 -55.04 -6.83
CA ILE A 6 -49.57 -54.62 -7.52
C ILE A 6 -49.04 -53.37 -6.81
N LEU A 7 -47.88 -53.47 -6.16
CA LEU A 7 -47.15 -52.33 -5.62
C LEU A 7 -46.23 -51.76 -6.71
N LEU A 8 -46.58 -50.59 -7.27
CA LEU A 8 -45.66 -49.80 -8.10
C LEU A 8 -44.63 -49.12 -7.19
N ALA A 9 -43.35 -49.47 -7.35
CA ALA A 9 -42.23 -48.73 -6.77
C ALA A 9 -41.91 -47.53 -7.68
N GLY A 10 -42.28 -46.31 -7.26
CA GLY A 10 -41.85 -45.08 -7.92
C GLY A 10 -40.43 -44.70 -7.48
N ALA A 11 -39.47 -44.76 -8.40
CA ALA A 11 -38.11 -44.30 -8.17
C ALA A 11 -38.06 -42.76 -8.22
N LEU A 12 -37.78 -42.12 -7.09
CA LEU A 12 -37.58 -40.67 -7.00
C LEU A 12 -36.12 -40.35 -7.40
N VAL A 13 -35.93 -39.78 -8.60
CA VAL A 13 -34.62 -39.28 -9.04
C VAL A 13 -34.45 -37.87 -8.49
N ILE A 14 -33.62 -37.72 -7.46
CA ILE A 14 -33.23 -36.41 -6.93
C ILE A 14 -32.09 -35.88 -7.81
N ILE A 15 -32.41 -34.92 -8.69
CA ILE A 15 -31.40 -34.19 -9.47
C ILE A 15 -30.83 -33.10 -8.57
N ALA A 16 -29.65 -33.34 -7.99
CA ALA A 16 -28.90 -32.31 -7.26
C ALA A 16 -28.32 -31.30 -8.26
N VAL A 17 -28.99 -30.15 -8.42
CA VAL A 17 -28.45 -29.01 -9.16
C VAL A 17 -27.42 -28.33 -8.26
N GLY A 18 -26.13 -28.60 -8.52
CA GLY A 18 -25.03 -27.92 -7.84
C GLY A 18 -24.97 -26.46 -8.22
N VAL A 19 -25.29 -25.57 -7.28
CA VAL A 19 -25.09 -24.12 -7.45
C VAL A 19 -23.62 -23.82 -7.24
N ALA A 20 -22.87 -23.61 -8.32
CA ALA A 20 -21.49 -23.16 -8.23
C ALA A 20 -21.47 -21.69 -7.76
N VAL A 21 -21.11 -21.47 -6.49
CA VAL A 21 -20.84 -20.13 -5.96
C VAL A 21 -19.50 -19.66 -6.53
N SER A 22 -19.54 -18.72 -7.48
CA SER A 22 -18.32 -18.03 -7.93
C SER A 22 -17.84 -17.10 -6.82
N ALA A 23 -16.68 -17.41 -6.24
CA ALA A 23 -15.98 -16.49 -5.35
C ALA A 23 -15.51 -15.28 -6.17
N ALA A 24 -15.90 -14.07 -5.76
CA ALA A 24 -15.39 -12.83 -6.36
C ALA A 24 -13.86 -12.79 -6.19
N GLN A 25 -13.13 -12.57 -7.29
CA GLN A 25 -11.67 -12.42 -7.20
C GLN A 25 -11.33 -11.09 -6.51
N PRO A 26 -10.31 -11.07 -5.63
CA PRO A 26 -9.88 -9.84 -4.98
C PRO A 26 -9.37 -8.82 -6.02
N ASP A 27 -9.65 -7.55 -5.76
CA ASP A 27 -9.22 -6.45 -6.62
C ASP A 27 -7.68 -6.41 -6.73
N PRO A 28 -7.09 -6.55 -7.94
CA PRO A 28 -5.64 -6.53 -8.15
C PRO A 28 -4.97 -5.21 -7.72
N ALA A 29 -5.72 -4.12 -7.65
CA ALA A 29 -5.24 -2.83 -7.16
C ALA A 29 -5.12 -2.79 -5.63
N LYS A 30 -5.85 -3.66 -4.91
CA LYS A 30 -5.90 -3.72 -3.45
C LYS A 30 -5.05 -4.83 -2.85
N THR A 31 -4.35 -5.59 -3.70
CA THR A 31 -3.51 -6.71 -3.30
C THR A 31 -2.12 -6.60 -3.91
N LEU A 32 -1.15 -7.22 -3.24
CA LEU A 32 0.20 -7.41 -3.77
C LEU A 32 0.35 -8.85 -4.25
N LYS A 33 1.06 -9.03 -5.37
CA LYS A 33 1.54 -10.33 -5.80
C LYS A 33 2.58 -10.83 -4.79
N SER A 34 2.56 -12.13 -4.49
CA SER A 34 3.57 -12.72 -3.63
C SER A 34 4.94 -12.72 -4.31
N LEU A 35 6.01 -12.71 -3.51
CA LEU A 35 7.38 -12.77 -4.03
C LEU A 35 7.61 -13.98 -4.96
N GLN A 36 6.94 -15.11 -4.67
CA GLN A 36 7.02 -16.32 -5.48
C GLN A 36 6.50 -16.13 -6.91
N SER A 37 5.55 -15.21 -7.12
CA SER A 37 5.03 -14.90 -8.46
C SER A 37 6.09 -14.33 -9.42
N PHE A 38 7.23 -13.87 -8.90
CA PHE A 38 8.33 -13.31 -9.69
C PHE A 38 9.50 -14.29 -9.87
N ALA A 39 9.44 -15.48 -9.25
CA ALA A 39 10.56 -16.44 -9.24
C ALA A 39 10.83 -17.07 -10.61
N SER A 40 9.84 -17.10 -11.50
CA SER A 40 9.98 -17.65 -12.86
C SER A 40 10.61 -16.69 -13.88
N ILE A 41 10.84 -15.42 -13.51
CA ILE A 41 11.48 -14.44 -14.39
C ILE A 41 12.99 -14.67 -14.34
N ALA A 42 13.52 -15.31 -15.39
CA ALA A 42 14.93 -15.70 -15.45
C ALA A 42 15.89 -14.52 -15.66
N ASP A 43 15.48 -13.52 -16.45
CA ASP A 43 16.28 -12.31 -16.66
C ASP A 43 16.20 -11.41 -15.41
N GLU A 44 17.35 -11.20 -14.77
CA GLU A 44 17.42 -10.50 -13.49
C GLU A 44 16.99 -9.03 -13.58
N ARG A 45 17.33 -8.36 -14.69
CA ARG A 45 16.91 -6.97 -14.93
C ARG A 45 15.40 -6.88 -15.08
N GLN A 46 14.79 -7.76 -15.88
CA GLN A 46 13.34 -7.84 -16.04
C GLN A 46 12.65 -8.17 -14.72
N ARG A 47 13.24 -9.07 -13.91
CA ARG A 47 12.72 -9.41 -12.59
C ARG A 47 12.77 -8.22 -11.65
N SER A 48 13.87 -7.46 -11.63
CA SER A 48 14.01 -6.24 -10.83
C SER A 48 12.94 -5.21 -11.21
N LEU A 49 12.75 -4.95 -12.51
CA LEU A 49 11.70 -4.05 -13.01
C LEU A 49 10.30 -4.52 -12.60
N ALA A 50 10.00 -5.80 -12.73
CA ALA A 50 8.70 -6.36 -12.37
C ALA A 50 8.42 -6.27 -10.85
N LEU A 51 9.44 -6.51 -10.02
CA LEU A 51 9.36 -6.32 -8.57
C LEU A 51 9.09 -4.85 -8.23
N PHE A 52 9.80 -3.91 -8.85
CA PHE A 52 9.59 -2.49 -8.59
C PHE A 52 8.23 -1.99 -9.07
N GLN A 53 7.70 -2.55 -10.17
CA GLN A 53 6.35 -2.26 -10.61
C GLN A 53 5.29 -2.64 -9.56
N GLU A 54 5.50 -3.77 -8.87
CA GLU A 54 4.59 -4.21 -7.81
C GLU A 54 4.75 -3.37 -6.53
N VAL A 55 5.99 -3.06 -6.13
CA VAL A 55 6.32 -2.08 -5.08
C VAL A 55 5.67 -0.72 -5.38
N GLY A 56 5.67 -0.32 -6.64
CA GLY A 56 5.09 0.93 -7.12
C GLY A 56 3.62 1.11 -6.75
N LYS A 57 2.83 0.02 -6.69
CA LYS A 57 1.43 0.07 -6.25
C LYS A 57 1.30 0.68 -4.85
N VAL A 58 2.23 0.37 -3.95
CA VAL A 58 2.29 0.93 -2.61
C VAL A 58 2.79 2.37 -2.66
N LEU A 59 3.93 2.62 -3.30
CA LEU A 59 4.56 3.95 -3.33
C LEU A 59 3.66 5.03 -3.93
N THR A 60 2.83 4.67 -4.91
CA THR A 60 1.85 5.57 -5.55
C THR A 60 0.47 5.54 -4.89
N HIS A 61 0.28 4.76 -3.82
CA HIS A 61 -0.98 4.71 -3.09
C HIS A 61 -1.23 6.03 -2.36
N ALA A 62 -2.52 6.37 -2.17
CA ALA A 62 -2.88 7.63 -1.52
C ALA A 62 -2.34 7.76 -0.09
N ARG A 63 -2.12 6.66 0.64
CA ARG A 63 -1.48 6.71 1.99
C ARG A 63 -0.03 7.16 1.95
N CYS A 64 0.71 6.80 0.91
CA CYS A 64 2.09 7.21 0.71
C CYS A 64 2.14 8.64 0.12
N LEU A 65 1.44 8.88 -0.98
CA LEU A 65 1.47 10.19 -1.67
C LEU A 65 0.92 11.34 -0.81
N ASN A 66 0.03 11.07 0.15
CA ASN A 66 -0.45 12.10 1.06
C ASN A 66 0.64 12.64 2.01
N CYS A 67 1.61 11.79 2.35
CA CYS A 67 2.76 12.12 3.20
C CYS A 67 3.98 12.61 2.39
N HIS A 68 3.98 12.35 1.09
CA HIS A 68 5.01 12.75 0.12
C HIS A 68 4.51 13.81 -0.90
N PRO A 69 3.89 14.93 -0.47
CA PRO A 69 3.39 15.94 -1.38
C PRO A 69 4.53 16.68 -2.08
N ALA A 70 4.27 17.17 -3.31
CA ALA A 70 5.21 17.99 -4.07
C ALA A 70 5.42 19.41 -3.50
N GLY A 71 4.46 19.90 -2.71
CA GLY A 71 4.57 21.17 -1.99
C GLY A 71 4.60 20.98 -0.47
N ASP A 72 4.45 22.07 0.27
CA ASP A 72 4.45 22.02 1.74
C ASP A 72 3.13 21.57 2.35
N ARG A 73 2.03 21.63 1.60
CA ARG A 73 0.72 21.24 2.11
C ARG A 73 0.51 19.73 1.92
N PRO A 74 0.21 18.96 2.97
CA PRO A 74 -0.12 17.55 2.83
C PRO A 74 -1.42 17.34 2.06
N MET A 75 -1.63 16.12 1.58
CA MET A 75 -2.90 15.71 0.96
C MET A 75 -3.71 14.84 1.93
N GLN A 76 -5.02 14.72 1.68
CA GLN A 76 -5.98 14.05 2.55
C GLN A 76 -6.93 13.17 1.73
N GLY A 77 -7.26 12.01 2.29
CA GLY A 77 -8.20 11.07 1.69
C GLY A 77 -7.64 10.38 0.43
N ASP A 78 -8.49 9.57 -0.22
CA ASP A 78 -8.08 8.75 -1.36
C ASP A 78 -8.01 9.57 -2.66
N ASN A 79 -8.78 10.66 -2.74
CA ASN A 79 -8.72 11.62 -3.84
C ASN A 79 -7.56 12.63 -3.73
N ARG A 80 -6.72 12.50 -2.69
CA ARG A 80 -5.54 13.35 -2.45
C ARG A 80 -5.83 14.86 -2.53
N ARG A 81 -6.97 15.29 -1.99
CA ARG A 81 -7.26 16.73 -1.89
C ARG A 81 -6.28 17.39 -0.91
N PRO A 82 -5.98 18.69 -1.04
CA PRO A 82 -5.16 19.38 -0.05
C PRO A 82 -5.74 19.31 1.36
N HIS A 83 -4.89 19.08 2.36
CA HIS A 83 -5.29 18.93 3.77
C HIS A 83 -6.10 20.12 4.27
N MET A 84 -7.20 19.87 4.97
CA MET A 84 -8.03 20.89 5.61
C MET A 84 -8.12 20.62 7.13
N PRO A 85 -7.87 21.62 8.00
CA PRO A 85 -7.51 23.01 7.69
C PRO A 85 -6.13 23.15 7.04
N LEU A 86 -5.81 24.34 6.52
CA LEU A 86 -4.51 24.63 5.92
C LEU A 86 -3.41 24.44 6.97
N VAL A 87 -2.53 23.48 6.69
CA VAL A 87 -1.27 23.24 7.41
C VAL A 87 -0.15 23.10 6.40
N VAL A 88 1.09 23.32 6.83
CA VAL A 88 2.28 23.24 5.98
C VAL A 88 3.36 22.44 6.69
N ARG A 89 4.26 21.82 5.93
CA ARG A 89 5.38 20.95 6.34
C ARG A 89 6.18 21.49 7.51
N GLY A 90 6.55 22.78 7.48
CA GLY A 90 7.50 23.35 8.43
C GLY A 90 8.94 22.87 8.18
N VAL A 91 9.90 23.51 8.84
CA VAL A 91 11.35 23.30 8.58
C VAL A 91 11.86 21.91 8.99
N ASP A 92 11.14 21.23 9.87
CA ASP A 92 11.46 19.89 10.39
C ASP A 92 10.41 18.85 9.99
N ASN A 93 9.46 19.21 9.12
CA ASN A 93 8.36 18.37 8.65
C ASN A 93 7.22 18.10 9.65
N PHE A 94 7.26 18.68 10.85
CA PHE A 94 6.27 18.49 11.92
C PHE A 94 5.19 19.58 11.98
N GLY A 95 5.04 20.37 10.93
CA GLY A 95 4.15 21.53 10.91
C GLY A 95 4.91 22.85 11.13
N ALA A 96 4.30 23.96 10.71
CA ALA A 96 4.82 25.30 10.99
C ALA A 96 4.98 25.53 12.51
N ILE A 97 5.87 26.44 12.88
CA ILE A 97 6.16 26.78 14.30
C ILE A 97 4.88 27.12 15.07
N GLY A 98 3.96 27.88 14.47
CA GLY A 98 2.69 28.27 15.10
C GLY A 98 1.56 27.23 14.98
N MET A 99 1.75 26.13 14.23
CA MET A 99 0.73 25.12 13.99
C MET A 99 1.39 23.76 13.71
N ARG A 100 1.80 23.09 14.78
CA ARG A 100 2.41 21.76 14.73
C ARG A 100 1.35 20.70 14.44
N CYS A 101 1.73 19.64 13.73
CA CYS A 101 0.84 18.52 13.41
C CYS A 101 0.25 17.88 14.68
N THR A 102 1.05 17.79 15.74
CA THR A 102 0.69 17.19 17.03
C THR A 102 -0.39 17.96 17.81
N THR A 103 -0.74 19.18 17.39
CA THR A 103 -1.89 19.91 17.96
C THR A 103 -3.21 19.19 17.70
N CYS A 104 -3.31 18.48 16.56
CA CYS A 104 -4.51 17.73 16.18
C CYS A 104 -4.25 16.21 16.11
N HIS A 105 -3.10 15.81 15.59
CA HIS A 105 -2.74 14.41 15.40
C HIS A 105 -2.12 13.83 16.66
N GLY A 106 -2.85 12.93 17.32
CA GLY A 106 -2.40 12.23 18.53
C GLY A 106 -1.45 11.06 18.24
N PRO A 107 -1.05 10.31 19.30
CA PRO A 107 -0.17 9.15 19.16
C PRO A 107 -0.82 7.96 18.45
N ALA A 108 -2.13 8.00 18.19
CA ALA A 108 -2.88 6.98 17.48
C ALA A 108 -4.05 7.62 16.73
N ASN A 109 -4.67 6.86 15.81
CA ASN A 109 -5.88 7.29 15.11
C ASN A 109 -6.99 7.66 16.11
N PHE A 110 -7.65 8.79 15.88
CA PHE A 110 -8.85 9.21 16.58
C PHE A 110 -10.06 9.09 15.63
N ASP A 111 -10.66 7.90 15.60
CA ASP A 111 -11.74 7.56 14.68
C ASP A 111 -12.98 8.44 14.80
N PRO A 112 -13.47 8.86 16.00
CA PRO A 112 -14.64 9.73 16.10
C PRO A 112 -14.49 11.07 15.38
N GLY A 113 -13.26 11.61 15.34
CA GLY A 113 -12.93 12.83 14.59
C GLY A 113 -12.35 12.58 13.20
N GLY A 114 -12.17 11.31 12.82
CA GLY A 114 -11.46 10.93 11.61
C GLY A 114 -10.07 11.53 11.52
N VAL A 115 -9.37 11.72 12.64
CA VAL A 115 -8.02 12.31 12.66
C VAL A 115 -6.99 11.17 12.70
N PRO A 116 -6.08 11.07 11.72
CA PRO A 116 -5.04 10.04 11.76
C PRO A 116 -4.01 10.36 12.85
N GLY A 117 -3.28 9.38 13.35
CA GLY A 117 -2.28 9.64 14.38
C GLY A 117 -1.22 8.56 14.50
N HIS A 118 -0.04 9.00 14.94
CA HIS A 118 1.16 8.20 15.21
C HIS A 118 2.08 9.02 16.13
N PRO A 119 2.87 8.42 17.04
CA PRO A 119 3.74 9.18 17.94
C PRO A 119 4.78 10.05 17.20
N ALA A 120 5.17 9.62 16.01
CA ALA A 120 6.07 10.34 15.12
C ALA A 120 5.33 10.95 13.91
N TRP A 121 4.11 11.47 14.05
CA TRP A 121 3.35 11.99 12.89
C TRP A 121 4.01 13.23 12.26
N HIS A 122 4.58 13.08 11.05
CA HIS A 122 5.22 14.14 10.26
C HIS A 122 5.17 13.82 8.77
N LEU A 123 5.51 14.80 7.92
CA LEU A 123 5.66 14.57 6.47
C LEU A 123 7.04 14.03 6.13
N ALA A 124 7.14 13.28 5.03
CA ALA A 124 8.46 12.96 4.46
C ALA A 124 9.11 14.26 3.97
N PRO A 125 10.43 14.48 4.12
CA PRO A 125 11.13 15.69 3.63
C PRO A 125 10.78 16.10 2.19
N ILE A 126 10.94 17.39 1.85
CA ILE A 126 10.55 17.90 0.52
C ILE A 126 11.33 17.23 -0.61
N GLU A 127 12.56 16.80 -0.33
CA GLU A 127 13.41 16.04 -1.24
C GLU A 127 12.84 14.65 -1.56
N MET A 128 11.88 14.17 -0.76
CA MET A 128 11.11 12.92 -0.92
C MET A 128 9.73 13.14 -1.56
N ALA A 129 9.45 14.31 -2.13
CA ALA A 129 8.20 14.56 -2.88
C ALA A 129 8.00 13.53 -4.01
N TRP A 130 6.85 12.86 -4.01
CA TRP A 130 6.50 11.83 -5.02
C TRP A 130 5.23 12.14 -5.82
N VAL A 131 4.38 13.06 -5.34
CA VAL A 131 3.22 13.50 -6.12
C VAL A 131 3.67 14.04 -7.49
N ASP A 132 2.93 13.66 -8.53
CA ASP A 132 3.16 14.00 -9.94
C ASP A 132 4.45 13.43 -10.56
N LYS A 133 5.18 12.57 -9.85
CA LYS A 133 6.33 11.83 -10.41
C LYS A 133 5.91 10.53 -11.07
N SER A 134 6.61 10.16 -12.14
CA SER A 134 6.53 8.82 -12.71
C SER A 134 7.18 7.79 -11.78
N LEU A 135 6.85 6.51 -11.96
CA LEU A 135 7.41 5.46 -11.12
C LEU A 135 8.94 5.35 -11.29
N GLY A 136 9.46 5.60 -12.50
CA GLY A 136 10.90 5.68 -12.77
C GLY A 136 11.57 6.82 -12.00
N GLU A 137 10.93 7.99 -11.92
CA GLU A 137 11.46 9.13 -11.16
C GLU A 137 11.46 8.88 -9.64
N ILE A 138 10.42 8.23 -9.12
CA ILE A 138 10.37 7.81 -7.70
C ILE A 138 11.49 6.80 -7.41
N CYS A 139 11.72 5.85 -8.32
CA CYS A 139 12.78 4.86 -8.20
C CYS A 139 14.16 5.49 -8.06
N GLU A 140 14.53 6.38 -8.98
CA GLU A 140 15.84 7.04 -8.94
C GLU A 140 15.98 7.94 -7.70
N GLN A 141 14.90 8.56 -7.26
CA GLN A 141 14.89 9.35 -6.03
C GLN A 141 15.11 8.52 -4.76
N ILE A 142 14.51 7.33 -4.68
CA ILE A 142 14.74 6.40 -3.57
C ILE A 142 16.21 5.97 -3.49
N LYS A 143 16.86 5.79 -4.65
CA LYS A 143 18.26 5.35 -4.73
C LYS A 143 19.28 6.45 -4.42
N ASP A 144 18.90 7.72 -4.53
CA ASP A 144 19.79 8.87 -4.30
C ASP A 144 19.83 9.24 -2.81
N PRO A 145 20.97 9.06 -2.11
CA PRO A 145 21.10 9.41 -0.69
C PRO A 145 20.78 10.88 -0.38
N ASN A 146 20.98 11.79 -1.34
CA ASN A 146 20.67 13.20 -1.15
C ASN A 146 19.16 13.47 -1.17
N ARG A 147 18.35 12.51 -1.64
CA ARG A 147 16.91 12.64 -1.82
C ARG A 147 16.09 11.57 -1.12
N ASN A 148 16.73 10.65 -0.41
CA ASN A 148 16.09 9.59 0.39
C ASN A 148 16.31 9.77 1.91
N GLY A 149 16.88 10.91 2.31
CA GLY A 149 17.18 11.23 3.71
C GLY A 149 18.47 10.57 4.21
N GLY A 150 19.47 10.43 3.35
CA GLY A 150 20.81 9.95 3.67
C GLY A 150 20.90 8.44 3.91
N LYS A 151 19.88 7.67 3.56
CA LYS A 151 19.82 6.23 3.83
C LYS A 151 20.56 5.44 2.75
N SER A 152 21.29 4.43 3.19
CA SER A 152 21.74 3.32 2.34
C SER A 152 20.56 2.46 1.88
N MET A 153 20.78 1.62 0.86
CA MET A 153 19.74 0.68 0.39
C MET A 153 19.33 -0.32 1.47
N GLN A 154 20.24 -0.74 2.35
CA GLN A 154 19.93 -1.64 3.46
C GLN A 154 19.08 -0.94 4.53
N GLU A 155 19.39 0.32 4.87
CA GLU A 155 18.54 1.11 5.77
C GLU A 155 17.17 1.39 5.15
N LEU A 156 17.09 1.58 3.83
CA LEU A 156 15.80 1.69 3.14
C LEU A 156 14.99 0.41 3.19
N VAL A 157 15.62 -0.77 3.07
CA VAL A 157 14.91 -2.05 3.24
C VAL A 157 14.28 -2.12 4.64
N HIS A 158 15.04 -1.79 5.69
CA HIS A 158 14.51 -1.76 7.05
C HIS A 158 13.40 -0.72 7.21
N HIS A 159 13.62 0.51 6.72
CA HIS A 159 12.62 1.58 6.78
C HIS A 159 11.31 1.18 6.10
N MET A 160 11.36 0.60 4.89
CA MET A 160 10.16 0.19 4.16
C MET A 160 9.44 -0.99 4.84
N ALA A 161 10.17 -1.92 5.43
CA ALA A 161 9.63 -3.13 6.03
C ALA A 161 9.15 -2.98 7.47
N GLU A 162 9.74 -2.05 8.24
CA GLU A 162 9.63 -2.06 9.71
C GLU A 162 9.34 -0.68 10.33
N ASP A 163 9.48 0.43 9.58
CA ASP A 163 9.19 1.75 10.12
C ASP A 163 7.69 1.88 10.47
N SER A 164 7.40 2.17 11.73
CA SER A 164 6.03 2.26 12.26
C SER A 164 5.19 3.38 11.64
N LEU A 165 5.79 4.50 11.24
CA LEU A 165 5.06 5.58 10.56
C LEU A 165 4.75 5.19 9.12
N VAL A 166 5.68 4.50 8.43
CA VAL A 166 5.39 3.89 7.12
C VAL A 166 4.29 2.84 7.26
N GLY A 167 4.37 2.01 8.30
CA GLY A 167 3.40 0.98 8.65
C GLY A 167 1.98 1.49 8.89
N TRP A 168 1.82 2.77 9.25
CA TRP A 168 0.52 3.41 9.37
C TRP A 168 -0.33 3.28 8.08
N GLY A 169 0.31 3.18 6.91
CA GLY A 169 -0.38 3.00 5.63
C GLY A 169 -1.30 1.78 5.57
N TRP A 170 -1.01 0.72 6.32
CA TRP A 170 -1.85 -0.49 6.41
C TRP A 170 -2.88 -0.42 7.55
N HIS A 171 -2.75 0.55 8.46
CA HIS A 171 -3.66 0.77 9.58
C HIS A 171 -4.15 2.23 9.64
N PRO A 172 -4.81 2.74 8.59
CA PRO A 172 -5.07 4.17 8.44
C PRO A 172 -6.25 4.71 9.27
N GLY A 173 -6.87 3.88 10.12
CA GLY A 173 -8.07 4.23 10.88
C GLY A 173 -9.36 4.10 10.06
N ALA A 174 -10.49 4.40 10.70
CA ALA A 174 -11.81 4.16 10.10
C ALA A 174 -12.05 4.96 8.82
N GLY A 175 -12.67 4.30 7.83
CA GLY A 175 -13.12 4.95 6.58
C GLY A 175 -12.02 5.31 5.58
N ARG A 176 -10.78 4.83 5.78
CA ARG A 176 -9.67 4.97 4.83
C ARG A 176 -9.29 3.64 4.24
N GLU A 177 -9.00 3.62 2.94
CA GLU A 177 -8.46 2.45 2.29
C GLU A 177 -7.00 2.19 2.74
N PRO A 178 -6.68 0.98 3.25
CA PRO A 178 -5.32 0.60 3.54
C PRO A 178 -4.51 0.42 2.26
N VAL A 179 -3.20 0.55 2.37
CA VAL A 179 -2.25 0.19 1.31
C VAL A 179 -2.43 -1.29 0.93
N PRO A 180 -2.20 -1.68 -0.35
CA PRO A 180 -2.29 -3.07 -0.77
C PRO A 180 -1.40 -4.03 0.03
N GLY A 181 -1.91 -5.24 0.29
CA GLY A 181 -1.18 -6.30 0.99
C GLY A 181 -0.86 -5.96 2.46
N THR A 182 0.33 -6.33 2.91
CA THR A 182 0.90 -6.02 4.24
C THR A 182 2.26 -5.34 4.12
N GLN A 183 2.68 -4.63 5.18
CA GLN A 183 4.03 -4.02 5.21
C GLN A 183 5.14 -5.07 5.07
N GLN A 184 4.93 -6.27 5.62
CA GLN A 184 5.90 -7.36 5.51
C GLN A 184 6.05 -7.84 4.05
N GLU A 185 4.94 -8.01 3.33
CA GLU A 185 4.96 -8.38 1.90
C GLU A 185 5.62 -7.28 1.06
N PHE A 186 5.27 -6.02 1.33
CA PHE A 186 5.89 -4.86 0.69
C PHE A 186 7.40 -4.82 0.93
N GLY A 187 7.84 -4.97 2.17
CA GLY A 187 9.26 -5.02 2.55
C GLY A 187 10.00 -6.17 1.87
N ALA A 188 9.38 -7.36 1.77
CA ALA A 188 9.96 -8.50 1.08
C ALA A 188 10.12 -8.25 -0.44
N LEU A 189 9.14 -7.64 -1.08
CA LEU A 189 9.22 -7.25 -2.49
C LEU A 189 10.27 -6.16 -2.72
N PHE A 190 10.32 -5.15 -1.85
CA PHE A 190 11.30 -4.07 -1.91
C PHE A 190 12.72 -4.62 -1.73
N LYS A 191 12.94 -5.50 -0.74
CA LYS A 191 14.23 -6.17 -0.56
C LYS A 191 14.62 -6.97 -1.80
N ALA A 192 13.72 -7.75 -2.38
CA ALA A 192 14.02 -8.52 -3.58
C ALA A 192 14.36 -7.62 -4.78
N TRP A 193 13.73 -6.44 -4.90
CA TRP A 193 14.11 -5.45 -5.90
C TRP A 193 15.53 -4.93 -5.67
N VAL A 194 15.90 -4.62 -4.42
CA VAL A 194 17.28 -4.23 -4.06
C VAL A 194 18.27 -5.34 -4.39
N ASP A 195 17.97 -6.57 -4.01
CA ASP A 195 18.84 -7.74 -4.23
C ASP A 195 19.07 -8.04 -5.72
N THR A 196 18.13 -7.68 -6.59
CA THR A 196 18.22 -7.82 -8.06
C THR A 196 18.85 -6.60 -8.75
N GLY A 197 19.48 -5.70 -7.99
CA GLY A 197 20.22 -4.56 -8.51
C GLY A 197 19.47 -3.24 -8.58
N ALA A 198 18.29 -3.14 -7.96
CA ALA A 198 17.51 -1.91 -7.84
C ALA A 198 17.29 -1.18 -9.18
N VAL A 199 16.91 -1.93 -10.23
CA VAL A 199 16.73 -1.38 -11.58
C VAL A 199 15.47 -0.52 -11.62
N CYS A 200 15.60 0.67 -12.21
CA CYS A 200 14.48 1.59 -12.36
C CYS A 200 13.81 1.47 -13.73
N PRO A 201 12.47 1.57 -13.78
CA PRO A 201 11.74 1.77 -15.03
C PRO A 201 12.22 3.04 -15.74
N ALA A 202 12.00 3.11 -17.06
CA ALA A 202 12.16 4.37 -17.79
C ALA A 202 11.21 5.44 -17.23
N THR A 203 11.69 6.68 -17.18
CA THR A 203 10.96 7.85 -16.66
C THR A 203 9.86 8.32 -17.57
#